data_AF-A0A672LLF1-F1
#
_entry.id   AF-A0A672LLF1-F1
#
_cell.length_a   1.000
_cell.length_b   1.000
_cell.length_c   1.000
_cell.angle_alpha   90.00
_cell.angle_beta   90.00
_cell.angle_gamma   90.00
#
_symmetry.space_group_name_H-M   'P 1'
#
loop_
_entity.id
_entity.type
_entity.pdbx_description
1 polymer ?
#
loop_
_entity_poly.entity_id
_entity_poly.type
_entity_poly.pdbx_seq_one_letter_code
_entity_poly.pdbx_strand_id
1 'polypeptide(L)'
;MACTRRTKTLVSTCVILSGMTNIVCLLYVGWVTNYIANVYIKVPMPVPAKKLEGDRKGETLRIIERLDRLENVVNQHIQESPLKGDDNQLDRSFSDSSLFNHWGQDMGPESRRVALKMFQYYGYNGYLSDRLSMDRPIPDYRPEGCKNMSYPSNLPQVSIVFIFVNEALSVIVRSIHSAMNRTPRHLLKEIILVDDNSNNDELKEKLQDFVKETNSKQPGFIKMVRHSKQEGLIRSRVSGWRAASAPVVALFDAHVEFNTGWAEPILQRIKEDRTRIVSPSFDNIKYDTFEIEEYPLSAQGFDWELWCRYLNPPKSWWNLNNSSAPIRSPALIGCFVVDREYFAEIGLLDEGMEIYGGENVELGVRVWQCGGSVEVLPCARIAHIERAHKPYTEDLTAHVRRNALRVAEVWMDEFKSHVYMAWNIPQEDSGIDIGDIAERKALRKKLQCKTFRWYLVNIYPEMRMYTDTIAYGVLRNSLKTDLCLDQGPDTDNIPILYLCHGMTPQNVYYTSTQQLFVGVLSPTIDDDDNKCLVDVNGRPRLIECSYAVAKRMKLHWRFTQGGSIQNTKSKRCLELLENNDNEFGYQLTLQKCTGQNWTITNMLSLWSTLVS
;
A
#
# COMPACT_ATOMS: atom_id res chain seq x y z
N MET A 1 41.81 -17.03 46.49
CA MET A 1 41.66 -18.33 45.78
C MET A 1 40.25 -18.94 45.91
N ALA A 2 39.18 -18.12 46.02
CA ALA A 2 37.79 -18.59 46.17
C ALA A 2 36.77 -17.96 45.19
N CYS A 3 37.23 -17.24 44.15
CA CYS A 3 36.35 -16.63 43.14
C CYS A 3 36.38 -17.34 41.76
N THR A 4 37.23 -18.34 41.56
CA THR A 4 37.36 -19.05 40.27
C THR A 4 36.63 -20.40 40.20
N ARG A 5 36.01 -20.86 41.30
CA ARG A 5 35.28 -22.14 41.35
C ARG A 5 33.76 -22.03 41.13
N ARG A 6 33.13 -20.84 41.29
CA ARG A 6 31.68 -20.67 41.04
C ARG A 6 31.31 -20.39 39.59
N THR A 7 32.24 -19.87 38.78
CA THR A 7 32.02 -19.54 37.36
C THR A 7 32.05 -20.76 36.44
N LYS A 8 32.76 -21.84 36.80
CA LYS A 8 32.77 -23.07 35.98
C LYS A 8 31.47 -23.87 36.04
N THR A 9 30.75 -23.83 37.17
CA THR A 9 29.48 -24.55 37.33
C THR A 9 28.32 -23.85 36.59
N LEU A 10 28.34 -22.51 36.53
CA LEU A 10 27.32 -21.68 35.87
C LEU A 10 27.40 -21.70 34.33
N VAL A 11 28.63 -21.79 33.79
CA VAL A 11 28.83 -21.94 32.34
C VAL A 11 28.45 -23.35 31.88
N SER A 12 28.71 -24.38 32.70
CA SER A 12 28.33 -25.75 32.36
C SER A 12 26.82 -25.98 32.38
N THR A 13 26.07 -25.33 33.28
CA THR A 13 24.59 -25.42 33.28
C THR A 13 23.96 -24.64 32.13
N CYS A 14 24.52 -23.50 31.71
CA CYS A 14 24.02 -22.76 30.54
C CYS A 14 24.26 -23.51 29.21
N VAL A 15 25.39 -24.22 29.07
CA VAL A 15 25.68 -25.03 27.87
C VAL A 15 24.75 -26.26 27.80
N ILE A 16 24.41 -26.87 28.94
CA ILE A 16 23.46 -27.99 28.97
C ILE A 16 22.02 -27.52 28.68
N LEU A 17 21.60 -26.36 29.22
CA LEU A 17 20.29 -25.76 28.92
C LEU A 17 20.17 -25.35 27.44
N SER A 18 21.22 -24.78 26.84
CA SER A 18 21.28 -24.45 25.40
C SER A 18 21.29 -25.70 24.50
N GLY A 19 21.95 -26.78 24.95
CA GLY A 19 21.93 -28.07 24.25
C GLY A 19 20.56 -28.73 24.25
N MET A 20 19.82 -28.66 25.37
CA MET A 20 18.47 -29.24 25.46
C MET A 20 17.44 -28.43 24.66
N THR A 21 17.55 -27.10 24.61
CA THR A 21 16.68 -26.27 23.75
C THR A 21 16.91 -26.52 22.26
N ASN A 22 18.14 -26.82 21.85
CA ASN A 22 18.47 -27.17 20.46
C ASN A 22 17.95 -28.57 20.08
N ILE A 23 17.97 -29.54 20.99
CA ILE A 23 17.39 -30.87 20.74
C ILE A 23 15.86 -30.78 20.64
N VAL A 24 15.20 -29.99 21.49
CA VAL A 24 13.75 -29.76 21.40
C VAL A 24 13.38 -29.01 20.12
N CYS A 25 14.18 -28.03 19.67
CA CYS A 25 13.97 -27.38 18.38
C CYS A 25 14.17 -28.33 17.19
N LEU A 26 15.18 -29.21 17.22
CA LEU A 26 15.41 -30.19 16.16
C LEU A 26 14.32 -31.28 16.11
N LEU A 27 13.78 -31.68 17.27
CA LEU A 27 12.64 -32.60 17.34
C LEU A 27 11.34 -31.91 16.87
N TYR A 28 11.15 -30.62 17.17
CA TYR A 28 10.03 -29.84 16.66
C TYR A 28 10.11 -29.62 15.15
N VAL A 29 11.28 -29.28 14.60
CA VAL A 29 11.51 -29.17 13.15
C VAL A 29 11.38 -30.54 12.47
N GLY A 30 11.85 -31.62 13.09
CA GLY A 30 11.66 -32.98 12.60
C GLY A 30 10.18 -33.41 12.61
N TRP A 31 9.40 -32.98 13.60
CA TRP A 31 7.97 -33.23 13.68
C TRP A 31 7.19 -32.41 12.65
N VAL A 32 7.52 -31.13 12.47
CA VAL A 32 6.91 -30.24 11.47
C VAL A 32 7.24 -30.70 10.03
N THR A 33 8.48 -31.12 9.75
CA THR A 33 8.84 -31.61 8.42
C THR A 33 8.18 -32.95 8.09
N ASN A 34 8.02 -33.85 9.08
CA ASN A 34 7.33 -35.13 8.90
C ASN A 34 5.79 -34.97 8.85
N TYR A 35 5.25 -33.93 9.49
CA TYR A 35 3.84 -33.53 9.35
C TYR A 35 3.55 -32.97 7.95
N ILE A 36 4.41 -32.07 7.45
CA ILE A 36 4.27 -31.49 6.09
C ILE A 36 4.43 -32.56 5.00
N ALA A 37 5.32 -33.54 5.19
CA ALA A 37 5.53 -34.62 4.21
C ALA A 37 4.35 -35.62 4.11
N ASN A 38 3.53 -35.76 5.17
CA ASN A 38 2.38 -36.68 5.18
C ASN A 38 1.06 -36.03 4.71
N VAL A 39 1.02 -34.71 4.52
CA VAL A 39 -0.20 -33.98 4.11
C VAL A 39 -0.31 -33.82 2.57
N TYR A 40 0.75 -34.05 1.81
CA TYR A 40 0.71 -33.98 0.34
C TYR A 40 0.27 -35.31 -0.30
N ILE A 41 -0.99 -35.34 -0.74
CA ILE A 41 -1.58 -36.41 -1.56
C ILE A 41 -0.92 -36.42 -2.96
N LYS A 42 -0.35 -37.56 -3.36
CA LYS A 42 0.13 -37.82 -4.73
C LYS A 42 -1.06 -37.91 -5.70
N VAL A 43 -1.08 -37.06 -6.73
CA VAL A 43 -2.01 -37.17 -7.88
C VAL A 43 -1.29 -37.83 -9.07
N PRO A 44 -1.92 -38.74 -9.85
CA PRO A 44 -1.25 -39.50 -10.91
C PRO A 44 -1.06 -38.71 -12.22
N MET A 45 0.03 -39.01 -12.94
CA MET A 45 0.40 -38.43 -14.24
C MET A 45 -0.54 -38.86 -15.39
N PRO A 46 -0.80 -38.00 -16.39
CA PRO A 46 -1.35 -38.40 -17.69
C PRO A 46 -0.25 -38.68 -18.75
N VAL A 47 -0.55 -39.65 -19.62
CA VAL A 47 0.28 -40.22 -20.71
C VAL A 47 0.17 -39.37 -22.01
N PRO A 48 1.18 -39.32 -22.90
CA PRO A 48 1.29 -38.26 -23.92
C PRO A 48 0.58 -38.58 -25.24
N ALA A 49 0.06 -37.55 -25.92
CA ALA A 49 -0.43 -37.58 -27.30
C ALA A 49 0.53 -36.87 -28.28
N LYS A 50 0.57 -37.40 -29.51
CA LYS A 50 1.56 -37.19 -30.58
C LYS A 50 1.48 -35.84 -31.33
N LYS A 51 2.63 -35.47 -31.91
CA LYS A 51 2.94 -34.41 -32.89
C LYS A 51 1.96 -34.26 -34.07
N LEU A 52 1.81 -33.02 -34.56
CA LEU A 52 1.68 -32.67 -35.98
C LEU A 52 2.24 -31.25 -36.25
N GLU A 53 2.93 -31.09 -37.37
CA GLU A 53 3.62 -29.88 -37.87
C GLU A 53 2.70 -28.96 -38.68
N GLY A 54 3.06 -27.67 -38.79
CA GLY A 54 2.85 -26.88 -40.02
C GLY A 54 1.91 -25.66 -39.96
N ASP A 55 2.53 -24.49 -39.92
CA ASP A 55 2.19 -23.25 -40.67
C ASP A 55 1.30 -22.13 -40.04
N ARG A 56 1.63 -20.91 -40.49
CA ARG A 56 1.48 -19.53 -39.97
C ARG A 56 0.14 -19.00 -39.41
N LYS A 57 -0.83 -19.85 -39.05
CA LYS A 57 -1.98 -19.48 -38.18
C LYS A 57 -1.73 -19.74 -36.69
N GLY A 58 -0.60 -20.38 -36.36
CA GLY A 58 -0.26 -20.80 -35.01
C GLY A 58 0.11 -19.70 -34.03
N GLU A 59 0.42 -18.47 -34.46
CA GLU A 59 0.81 -17.40 -33.53
C GLU A 59 -0.42 -16.75 -32.88
N THR A 60 -1.49 -16.49 -33.66
CA THR A 60 -2.77 -16.04 -33.12
C THR A 60 -3.46 -17.13 -32.30
N LEU A 61 -3.36 -18.40 -32.72
CA LEU A 61 -3.85 -19.55 -31.95
C LEU A 61 -3.03 -19.81 -30.68
N ARG A 62 -1.71 -19.56 -30.67
CA ARG A 62 -0.88 -19.62 -29.45
C ARG A 62 -1.13 -18.45 -28.51
N ILE A 63 -1.51 -17.28 -29.02
CA ILE A 63 -1.94 -16.14 -28.20
C ILE A 63 -3.31 -16.43 -27.61
N ILE A 64 -4.24 -17.02 -28.36
CA ILE A 64 -5.54 -17.48 -27.86
C ILE A 64 -5.36 -18.64 -26.87
N GLU A 65 -4.52 -19.65 -27.12
CA GLU A 65 -4.20 -20.71 -26.15
C GLU A 65 -3.43 -20.19 -24.93
N ARG A 66 -2.63 -19.12 -25.06
CA ARG A 66 -1.98 -18.46 -23.92
C ARG A 66 -2.96 -17.62 -23.10
N LEU A 67 -3.91 -16.96 -23.76
CA LEU A 67 -5.00 -16.24 -23.10
C LEU A 67 -5.95 -17.21 -22.42
N ASP A 68 -6.28 -18.35 -23.06
CA ASP A 68 -7.13 -19.40 -22.54
C ASP A 68 -6.40 -20.23 -21.45
N ARG A 69 -5.06 -20.34 -21.49
CA ARG A 69 -4.24 -20.85 -20.37
C ARG A 69 -4.11 -19.85 -19.24
N LEU A 70 -4.00 -18.55 -19.50
CA LEU A 70 -4.01 -17.51 -18.47
C LEU A 70 -5.39 -17.41 -17.84
N GLU A 71 -6.46 -17.49 -18.62
CA GLU A 71 -7.84 -17.57 -18.17
C GLU A 71 -8.08 -18.87 -17.41
N ASN A 72 -7.47 -20.00 -17.78
CA ASN A 72 -7.53 -21.23 -16.97
C ASN A 72 -6.64 -21.21 -15.71
N VAL A 73 -5.50 -20.52 -15.70
CA VAL A 73 -4.64 -20.38 -14.49
C VAL A 73 -5.24 -19.37 -13.52
N VAL A 74 -5.84 -18.29 -14.05
CA VAL A 74 -6.65 -17.33 -13.31
C VAL A 74 -7.94 -18.00 -12.85
N ASN A 75 -8.65 -18.76 -13.68
CA ASN A 75 -9.83 -19.54 -13.27
C ASN A 75 -9.49 -20.72 -12.36
N GLN A 76 -8.28 -21.28 -12.36
CA GLN A 76 -7.84 -22.26 -11.37
C GLN A 76 -7.41 -21.61 -10.05
N HIS A 77 -6.95 -20.36 -10.06
CA HIS A 77 -6.78 -19.54 -8.85
C HIS A 77 -8.10 -18.90 -8.37
N ILE A 78 -9.11 -18.78 -9.24
CA ILE A 78 -10.44 -18.22 -8.98
C ILE A 78 -11.52 -19.31 -8.83
N GLN A 79 -11.19 -20.60 -8.97
CA GLN A 79 -12.10 -21.72 -8.69
C GLN A 79 -12.25 -21.96 -7.17
N GLU A 80 -12.68 -20.91 -6.47
CA GLU A 80 -13.62 -20.97 -5.37
C GLU A 80 -14.87 -20.11 -5.68
N SER A 81 -15.32 -20.13 -6.94
CA SER A 81 -16.72 -19.82 -7.26
C SER A 81 -17.43 -21.13 -7.63
N PRO A 82 -18.54 -21.51 -6.97
CA PRO A 82 -19.04 -22.88 -7.03
C PRO A 82 -19.68 -23.20 -8.38
N LEU A 83 -19.13 -24.20 -9.06
CA LEU A 83 -19.90 -25.02 -9.98
C LEU A 83 -21.03 -25.67 -9.18
N LYS A 84 -22.25 -25.66 -9.73
CA LYS A 84 -23.45 -26.33 -9.18
C LYS A 84 -23.10 -27.77 -8.78
N GLY A 85 -22.86 -27.97 -7.49
CA GLY A 85 -22.45 -29.24 -6.90
C GLY A 85 -22.95 -29.30 -5.47
N ASP A 86 -23.82 -30.28 -5.24
CA ASP A 86 -24.36 -30.82 -3.97
C ASP A 86 -24.17 -29.94 -2.71
N ASP A 87 -25.27 -29.34 -2.23
CA ASP A 87 -25.33 -28.39 -1.09
C ASP A 87 -24.61 -28.87 0.19
N ASN A 88 -24.41 -30.18 0.35
CA ASN A 88 -23.76 -30.77 1.52
C ASN A 88 -22.21 -30.68 1.57
N GLN A 89 -21.51 -30.44 0.44
CA GLN A 89 -20.04 -30.31 0.43
C GLN A 89 -19.55 -28.87 0.65
N LEU A 90 -20.28 -27.89 0.12
CA LEU A 90 -20.03 -26.46 0.36
C LEU A 90 -20.14 -26.13 1.86
N ASP A 91 -21.14 -26.68 2.55
CA ASP A 91 -21.41 -26.45 3.97
C ASP A 91 -20.23 -26.76 4.91
N ARG A 92 -19.36 -27.73 4.56
CA ARG A 92 -18.13 -28.04 5.34
C ARG A 92 -16.96 -27.08 5.05
N SER A 93 -16.86 -26.57 3.83
CA SER A 93 -15.84 -25.57 3.46
C SER A 93 -16.11 -24.22 4.13
N PHE A 94 -17.38 -23.84 4.28
CA PHE A 94 -17.78 -22.62 4.99
C PHE A 94 -17.57 -22.67 6.51
N SER A 95 -17.61 -23.85 7.14
CA SER A 95 -17.46 -23.99 8.61
C SER A 95 -16.02 -23.92 9.11
N ASP A 96 -15.04 -24.18 8.22
CA ASP A 96 -13.62 -24.39 8.55
C ASP A 96 -12.70 -23.25 8.05
N SER A 97 -13.27 -22.10 7.68
CA SER A 97 -12.49 -20.91 7.31
C SER A 97 -11.54 -20.51 8.45
N SER A 98 -10.29 -20.15 8.10
CA SER A 98 -9.31 -19.62 9.05
C SER A 98 -9.79 -18.36 9.78
N LEU A 99 -10.77 -17.67 9.20
CA LEU A 99 -11.49 -16.56 9.80
C LEU A 99 -12.05 -16.94 11.19
N PHE A 100 -12.58 -18.16 11.34
CA PHE A 100 -13.20 -18.61 12.59
C PHE A 100 -12.22 -19.17 13.62
N ASN A 101 -10.91 -19.18 13.33
CA ASN A 101 -9.91 -19.64 14.29
C ASN A 101 -9.84 -18.69 15.50
N HIS A 102 -10.04 -17.39 15.27
CA HIS A 102 -9.92 -16.35 16.30
C HIS A 102 -11.26 -15.86 16.85
N TRP A 103 -12.37 -16.07 16.13
CA TRP A 103 -13.71 -15.67 16.56
C TRP A 103 -14.80 -16.57 15.97
N GLY A 104 -15.99 -16.62 16.57
CA GLY A 104 -17.12 -17.40 16.02
C GLY A 104 -17.07 -18.91 16.30
N GLN A 105 -16.20 -19.36 17.20
CA GLN A 105 -16.19 -20.76 17.69
C GLN A 105 -17.54 -21.16 18.29
N ASP A 106 -18.20 -20.24 19.01
CA ASP A 106 -19.50 -20.47 19.62
C ASP A 106 -20.69 -20.31 18.65
N MET A 107 -20.44 -19.95 17.39
CA MET A 107 -21.49 -19.76 16.38
C MET A 107 -21.91 -21.09 15.76
N GLY A 108 -23.23 -21.30 15.62
CA GLY A 108 -23.76 -22.41 14.85
C GLY A 108 -23.40 -22.34 13.36
N PRO A 109 -23.49 -23.47 12.61
CA PRO A 109 -23.05 -23.54 11.21
C PRO A 109 -23.66 -22.47 10.29
N GLU A 110 -24.97 -22.26 10.40
CA GLU A 110 -25.67 -21.26 9.58
C GLU A 110 -25.22 -19.83 9.87
N SER A 111 -24.97 -19.51 11.14
CA SER A 111 -24.47 -18.19 11.53
C SER A 111 -23.05 -17.94 10.98
N ARG A 112 -22.20 -18.98 10.97
CA ARG A 112 -20.86 -18.90 10.36
C ARG A 112 -20.96 -18.67 8.86
N ARG A 113 -21.86 -19.38 8.17
CA ARG A 113 -22.11 -19.21 6.73
C ARG A 113 -22.50 -17.76 6.37
N VAL A 114 -23.43 -17.17 7.12
CA VAL A 114 -23.83 -15.77 6.93
C VAL A 114 -22.66 -14.82 7.21
N ALA A 115 -21.91 -15.06 8.28
CA ALA A 115 -20.78 -14.22 8.65
C ALA A 115 -19.66 -14.24 7.61
N LEU A 116 -19.33 -15.42 7.06
CA LEU A 116 -18.31 -15.53 6.01
C LEU A 116 -18.76 -14.80 4.73
N LYS A 117 -20.04 -14.92 4.34
CA LYS A 117 -20.57 -14.20 3.18
C LYS A 117 -20.47 -12.69 3.35
N MET A 118 -20.78 -12.16 4.53
CA MET A 118 -20.63 -10.74 4.83
C MET A 118 -19.16 -10.31 4.85
N PHE A 119 -18.28 -11.14 5.40
CA PHE A 119 -16.83 -10.90 5.39
C PHE A 119 -16.27 -10.83 3.96
N GLN A 120 -16.64 -11.76 3.10
CA GLN A 120 -16.25 -11.74 1.69
C GLN A 120 -16.78 -10.51 0.95
N TYR A 121 -18.01 -10.08 1.26
CA TYR A 121 -18.62 -8.93 0.60
C TYR A 121 -18.06 -7.58 1.09
N TYR A 122 -17.84 -7.41 2.38
CA TYR A 122 -17.40 -6.12 2.95
C TYR A 122 -15.89 -6.02 3.17
N GLY A 123 -15.16 -7.14 3.27
CA GLY A 123 -13.76 -7.15 3.71
C GLY A 123 -13.58 -7.02 5.22
N TYR A 124 -14.67 -7.12 5.98
CA TYR A 124 -14.69 -7.13 7.45
C TYR A 124 -15.93 -7.85 7.96
N ASN A 125 -15.97 -8.14 9.25
CA ASN A 125 -17.01 -8.89 9.94
C ASN A 125 -18.32 -8.09 10.09
N GLY A 126 -19.05 -7.92 8.99
CA GLY A 126 -20.36 -7.25 8.98
C GLY A 126 -21.37 -7.91 9.91
N TYR A 127 -21.29 -9.24 10.09
CA TYR A 127 -22.17 -9.98 10.97
C TYR A 127 -22.01 -9.58 12.45
N LEU A 128 -20.77 -9.42 12.93
CA LEU A 128 -20.53 -8.89 14.27
C LEU A 128 -20.95 -7.43 14.36
N SER A 129 -20.61 -6.62 13.34
CA SER A 129 -20.99 -5.21 13.30
C SER A 129 -22.48 -5.00 13.53
N ASP A 130 -23.34 -5.80 12.89
CA ASP A 130 -24.80 -5.70 13.02
C ASP A 130 -25.31 -5.96 14.46
N ARG A 131 -24.50 -6.59 15.30
CA ARG A 131 -24.83 -6.95 16.69
C ARG A 131 -24.16 -6.03 17.70
N LEU A 132 -23.30 -5.12 17.27
CA LEU A 132 -22.69 -4.12 18.13
C LEU A 132 -23.62 -2.91 18.27
N SER A 133 -23.62 -2.32 19.47
CA SER A 133 -24.33 -1.05 19.70
C SER A 133 -23.82 0.05 18.77
N MET A 134 -24.73 0.86 18.23
CA MET A 134 -24.37 2.07 17.46
C MET A 134 -23.66 3.12 18.32
N ASP A 135 -23.86 3.08 19.64
CA ASP A 135 -23.28 4.01 20.61
C ASP A 135 -22.27 3.32 21.54
N ARG A 136 -21.60 2.26 21.05
CA ARG A 136 -20.62 1.52 21.87
C ARG A 136 -19.50 2.44 22.40
N PRO A 137 -19.00 2.23 23.62
CA PRO A 137 -17.83 2.96 24.10
C PRO A 137 -16.57 2.50 23.36
N ILE A 138 -15.64 3.43 23.19
CA ILE A 138 -14.31 3.16 22.60
C ILE A 138 -13.21 3.65 23.55
N PRO A 139 -12.03 3.00 23.60
CA PRO A 139 -10.93 3.42 24.46
C PRO A 139 -10.42 4.84 24.13
N ASP A 140 -9.96 5.58 25.13
CA ASP A 140 -9.33 6.90 24.95
C ASP A 140 -7.80 6.76 24.93
N TYR A 141 -7.24 6.56 23.74
CA TYR A 141 -5.79 6.49 23.47
C TYR A 141 -5.13 7.86 23.28
N ARG A 142 -5.80 8.97 23.62
CA ARG A 142 -5.15 10.28 23.52
C ARG A 142 -3.98 10.36 24.53
N PRO A 143 -2.86 11.00 24.15
CA PRO A 143 -1.79 11.30 25.09
C PRO A 143 -2.31 12.03 26.34
N GLU A 144 -1.72 11.76 27.50
CA GLU A 144 -2.16 12.35 28.78
C GLU A 144 -2.22 13.89 28.75
N GLY A 145 -1.28 14.53 28.03
CA GLY A 145 -1.29 15.99 27.84
C GLY A 145 -2.55 16.51 27.15
N CYS A 146 -3.14 15.74 26.23
CA CYS A 146 -4.35 16.11 25.50
C CYS A 146 -5.62 16.10 26.36
N LYS A 147 -5.68 15.22 27.38
CA LYS A 147 -6.88 15.02 28.22
C LYS A 147 -7.20 16.26 29.07
N ASN A 148 -6.18 17.05 29.40
CA ASN A 148 -6.29 18.26 30.23
C ASN A 148 -6.30 19.56 29.41
N MET A 149 -6.32 19.49 28.08
CA MET A 149 -6.38 20.68 27.22
C MET A 149 -7.78 21.29 27.22
N SER A 150 -7.83 22.62 27.25
CA SER A 150 -9.06 23.38 27.06
C SER A 150 -8.99 24.14 25.74
N TYR A 151 -10.13 24.23 25.06
CA TYR A 151 -10.26 24.87 23.76
C TYR A 151 -11.22 26.06 23.87
N PRO A 152 -11.01 27.14 23.08
CA PRO A 152 -11.95 28.25 23.03
C PRO A 152 -13.36 27.77 22.63
N SER A 153 -14.40 28.41 23.15
CA SER A 153 -15.78 28.09 22.75
C SER A 153 -16.17 28.61 21.36
N ASN A 154 -15.42 29.58 20.83
CA ASN A 154 -15.71 30.24 19.55
C ASN A 154 -14.96 29.60 18.37
N LEU A 155 -14.99 28.27 18.25
CA LEU A 155 -14.40 27.54 17.13
C LEU A 155 -15.32 27.57 15.89
N PRO A 156 -14.77 27.47 14.66
CA PRO A 156 -15.59 27.39 13.46
C PRO A 156 -16.43 26.11 13.46
N GLN A 157 -17.59 26.18 12.82
CA GLN A 157 -18.41 24.98 12.61
C GLN A 157 -17.80 24.07 11.55
N VAL A 158 -18.14 22.78 11.61
CA VAL A 158 -17.68 21.74 10.69
C VAL A 158 -18.85 21.03 10.01
N SER A 159 -18.72 20.79 8.70
CA SER A 159 -19.54 19.86 7.94
C SER A 159 -18.77 18.54 7.81
N ILE A 160 -19.37 17.43 8.23
CA ILE A 160 -18.75 16.11 8.11
C ILE A 160 -19.29 15.43 6.85
N VAL A 161 -18.40 14.99 5.97
CA VAL A 161 -18.73 14.31 4.72
C VAL A 161 -18.30 12.85 4.84
N PHE A 162 -19.25 11.92 4.70
CA PHE A 162 -18.99 10.49 4.56
C PHE A 162 -19.24 10.05 3.13
N ILE A 163 -18.30 9.31 2.57
CA ILE A 163 -18.38 8.77 1.22
C ILE A 163 -18.49 7.26 1.31
N PHE A 164 -19.40 6.69 0.55
CA PHE A 164 -19.62 5.26 0.56
C PHE A 164 -20.10 4.73 -0.79
N VAL A 165 -19.79 3.47 -1.02
CA VAL A 165 -20.44 2.61 -2.01
C VAL A 165 -20.62 1.27 -1.31
N ASN A 166 -21.85 0.75 -1.28
CA ASN A 166 -22.16 -0.57 -0.71
C ASN A 166 -21.58 -0.82 0.71
N GLU A 167 -21.58 0.21 1.57
CA GLU A 167 -21.11 0.07 2.95
C GLU A 167 -22.14 -0.68 3.81
N ALA A 168 -21.69 -1.47 4.79
CA ALA A 168 -22.61 -2.09 5.73
C ALA A 168 -23.42 -1.02 6.49
N LEU A 169 -24.75 -1.19 6.54
CA LEU A 169 -25.65 -0.23 7.19
C LEU A 169 -25.24 0.03 8.64
N SER A 170 -24.89 -1.01 9.39
CA SER A 170 -24.45 -0.88 10.79
C SER A 170 -23.19 -0.05 10.95
N VAL A 171 -22.28 -0.10 9.99
CA VAL A 171 -21.00 0.61 10.02
C VAL A 171 -21.18 2.09 9.71
N ILE A 172 -21.90 2.43 8.64
CA ILE A 172 -22.15 3.84 8.29
C ILE A 172 -23.01 4.54 9.34
N VAL A 173 -24.04 3.86 9.88
CA VAL A 173 -24.88 4.41 10.94
C VAL A 173 -24.07 4.62 12.23
N ARG A 174 -23.19 3.68 12.61
CA ARG A 174 -22.29 3.87 13.76
C ARG A 174 -21.31 5.03 13.57
N SER A 175 -20.81 5.24 12.35
CA SER A 175 -19.97 6.39 12.02
C SER A 175 -20.73 7.72 12.22
N ILE A 176 -21.98 7.78 11.78
CA ILE A 176 -22.85 8.94 11.98
C ILE A 176 -23.16 9.16 13.47
N HIS A 177 -23.54 8.10 14.19
CA HIS A 177 -23.83 8.16 15.63
C HIS A 177 -22.62 8.64 16.44
N SER A 178 -21.44 8.07 16.20
CA SER A 178 -20.21 8.48 16.89
C SER A 178 -19.84 9.92 16.57
N ALA A 179 -19.98 10.38 15.33
CA ALA A 179 -19.77 11.77 14.94
C ALA A 179 -20.73 12.72 15.69
N MET A 180 -22.02 12.38 15.77
CA MET A 180 -23.03 13.19 16.48
C MET A 180 -22.79 13.24 17.99
N ASN A 181 -22.44 12.11 18.60
CA ASN A 181 -22.25 11.99 20.04
C ASN A 181 -20.92 12.59 20.52
N ARG A 182 -19.88 12.56 19.70
CA ARG A 182 -18.52 12.97 20.07
C ARG A 182 -18.12 14.34 19.51
N THR A 183 -19.03 15.04 18.84
CA THR A 183 -18.82 16.41 18.38
C THR A 183 -19.77 17.36 19.11
N PRO A 184 -19.28 18.44 19.73
CA PRO A 184 -20.15 19.42 20.38
C PRO A 184 -21.20 19.97 19.41
N ARG A 185 -22.47 20.03 19.84
CA ARG A 185 -23.62 20.43 18.99
C ARG A 185 -23.48 21.79 18.31
N HIS A 186 -22.77 22.73 18.94
CA HIS A 186 -22.55 24.07 18.37
C HIS A 186 -21.48 24.07 17.27
N LEU A 187 -20.61 23.04 17.21
CA LEU A 187 -19.57 22.89 16.20
C LEU A 187 -20.05 22.05 15.01
N LEU A 188 -20.87 21.03 15.23
CA LEU A 188 -21.37 20.18 14.14
C LEU A 188 -22.52 20.87 13.38
N LYS A 189 -22.24 21.39 12.19
CA LYS A 189 -23.22 22.07 11.36
C LYS A 189 -24.20 21.10 10.70
N GLU A 190 -23.65 20.08 10.06
CA GLU A 190 -24.36 19.13 9.21
C GLU A 190 -23.50 17.90 8.92
N ILE A 191 -24.16 16.82 8.50
CA ILE A 191 -23.54 15.61 7.99
C ILE A 191 -23.97 15.41 6.54
N ILE A 192 -23.04 15.08 5.66
CA ILE A 192 -23.28 14.89 4.23
C ILE A 192 -22.89 13.47 3.89
N LEU A 193 -23.84 12.72 3.34
CA LEU A 193 -23.66 11.35 2.91
C LEU A 193 -23.58 11.35 1.39
N VAL A 194 -22.46 10.91 0.83
CA VAL A 194 -22.22 10.82 -0.61
C VAL A 194 -22.25 9.35 -1.01
N ASP A 195 -23.34 8.95 -1.67
CA ASP A 195 -23.55 7.63 -2.25
C ASP A 195 -22.93 7.60 -3.66
N ASP A 196 -21.79 6.92 -3.79
CA ASP A 196 -21.08 6.73 -5.06
C ASP A 196 -21.67 5.58 -5.88
N ASN A 197 -22.99 5.65 -6.08
CA ASN A 197 -23.79 4.71 -6.85
C ASN A 197 -23.80 3.27 -6.30
N SER A 198 -24.15 3.13 -5.01
CA SER A 198 -24.42 1.82 -4.38
C SER A 198 -25.48 1.04 -5.17
N ASN A 199 -25.39 -0.29 -5.17
CA ASN A 199 -26.35 -1.19 -5.81
C ASN A 199 -27.17 -2.03 -4.80
N ASN A 200 -26.91 -1.89 -3.50
CA ASN A 200 -27.69 -2.50 -2.45
C ASN A 200 -28.96 -1.67 -2.13
N ASP A 201 -30.13 -2.18 -2.52
CA ASP A 201 -31.41 -1.49 -2.32
C ASP A 201 -31.82 -1.41 -0.84
N GLU A 202 -31.50 -2.44 -0.04
CA GLU A 202 -31.79 -2.45 1.39
C GLU A 202 -31.00 -1.36 2.13
N LEU A 203 -29.73 -1.17 1.77
CA LEU A 203 -28.91 -0.06 2.27
C LEU A 203 -29.56 1.28 1.91
N LYS A 204 -29.95 1.48 0.65
CA LYS A 204 -30.55 2.73 0.18
C LYS A 204 -31.83 3.07 0.93
N GLU A 205 -32.73 2.10 1.07
CA GLU A 205 -34.03 2.28 1.74
C GLU A 205 -33.83 2.59 3.22
N LYS A 206 -33.11 1.72 3.95
CA LYS A 206 -32.94 1.87 5.39
C LYS A 206 -32.15 3.13 5.76
N LEU A 207 -31.12 3.48 4.99
CA LEU A 207 -30.37 4.71 5.21
C LEU A 207 -31.23 5.95 4.90
N GLN A 208 -32.07 5.90 3.86
CA GLN A 208 -33.01 6.99 3.56
C GLN A 208 -33.99 7.20 4.72
N ASP A 209 -34.49 6.12 5.33
CA ASP A 209 -35.42 6.22 6.46
C ASP A 209 -34.73 6.75 7.72
N PHE A 210 -33.51 6.31 8.03
CA PHE A 210 -32.69 6.90 9.08
C PHE A 210 -32.48 8.41 8.87
N VAL A 211 -32.19 8.83 7.63
CA VAL A 211 -32.02 10.25 7.29
C VAL A 211 -33.32 11.03 7.47
N LYS A 212 -34.47 10.50 7.03
CA LYS A 212 -35.79 11.13 7.22
C LYS A 212 -36.10 11.28 8.71
N GLU A 213 -35.87 10.24 9.51
CA GLU A 213 -36.11 10.27 10.95
C GLU A 213 -35.24 11.34 11.63
N THR A 214 -33.95 11.36 11.32
CA THR A 214 -33.02 12.35 11.88
C THR A 214 -33.40 13.77 11.48
N ASN A 215 -33.75 13.99 10.21
CA ASN A 215 -34.15 15.31 9.72
C ASN A 215 -35.53 15.75 10.23
N SER A 216 -36.39 14.83 10.66
CA SER A 216 -37.65 15.20 11.35
C SER A 216 -37.37 15.89 12.69
N LYS A 217 -36.26 15.53 13.36
CA LYS A 217 -35.81 16.11 14.64
C LYS A 217 -34.97 17.37 14.42
N GLN A 218 -34.13 17.39 13.37
CA GLN A 218 -33.29 18.52 13.01
C GLN A 218 -33.32 18.75 11.49
N PRO A 219 -34.22 19.62 10.98
CA PRO A 219 -34.42 19.81 9.55
C PRO A 219 -33.13 20.14 8.79
N GLY A 220 -32.85 19.37 7.74
CA GLY A 220 -31.71 19.56 6.85
C GLY A 220 -30.34 19.24 7.47
N PHE A 221 -30.31 18.57 8.63
CA PHE A 221 -29.06 18.23 9.31
C PHE A 221 -28.24 17.18 8.56
N ILE A 222 -28.89 16.14 8.03
CA ILE A 222 -28.26 15.17 7.15
C ILE A 222 -28.66 15.43 5.70
N LYS A 223 -27.68 15.65 4.84
CA LYS A 223 -27.85 15.80 3.40
C LYS A 223 -27.39 14.53 2.68
N MET A 224 -28.17 14.07 1.71
CA MET A 224 -27.82 12.93 0.86
C MET A 224 -27.46 13.45 -0.54
N VAL A 225 -26.26 13.11 -1.02
CA VAL A 225 -25.78 13.34 -2.39
C VAL A 225 -25.68 11.98 -3.06
N ARG A 226 -26.31 11.81 -4.22
CA ARG A 226 -26.29 10.54 -4.98
C ARG A 226 -25.70 10.76 -6.35
N HIS A 227 -24.72 9.96 -6.72
CA HIS A 227 -24.21 9.91 -8.07
C HIS A 227 -25.08 9.00 -8.95
N SER A 228 -25.20 9.34 -10.24
CA SER A 228 -25.93 8.53 -11.23
C SER A 228 -25.10 7.37 -11.79
N LYS A 229 -23.79 7.37 -11.53
CA LYS A 229 -22.82 6.34 -11.88
C LYS A 229 -21.71 6.36 -10.83
N GLN A 230 -20.89 5.32 -10.79
CA GLN A 230 -19.73 5.30 -9.90
C GLN A 230 -18.67 6.29 -10.41
N GLU A 231 -18.40 7.33 -9.63
CA GLU A 231 -17.46 8.41 -9.94
C GLU A 231 -16.10 8.22 -9.24
N GLY A 232 -16.06 7.39 -8.19
CA GLY A 232 -14.86 7.14 -7.40
C GLY A 232 -14.73 8.05 -6.17
N LEU A 233 -13.75 7.72 -5.33
CA LEU A 233 -13.48 8.41 -4.07
C LEU A 233 -13.19 9.90 -4.28
N ILE A 234 -12.37 10.23 -5.28
CA ILE A 234 -11.91 11.60 -5.55
C ILE A 234 -13.09 12.53 -5.84
N ARG A 235 -13.90 12.19 -6.84
CA ARG A 235 -15.05 13.01 -7.26
C ARG A 235 -16.14 13.04 -6.20
N SER A 236 -16.29 11.96 -5.42
CA SER A 236 -17.20 11.91 -4.28
C SER A 236 -16.78 12.84 -3.14
N ARG A 237 -15.47 12.98 -2.86
CA ARG A 237 -14.96 13.99 -1.92
C ARG A 237 -15.30 15.40 -2.40
N VAL A 238 -15.14 15.65 -3.70
CA VAL A 238 -15.42 16.96 -4.29
C VAL A 238 -16.94 17.26 -4.28
N SER A 239 -17.80 16.30 -4.63
CA SER A 239 -19.26 16.49 -4.59
C SER A 239 -19.78 16.70 -3.17
N GLY A 240 -19.24 15.97 -2.19
CA GLY A 240 -19.53 16.18 -0.77
C GLY A 240 -19.09 17.56 -0.28
N TRP A 241 -17.90 18.02 -0.67
CA TRP A 241 -17.45 19.37 -0.38
C TRP A 241 -18.36 20.44 -1.02
N ARG A 242 -18.82 20.25 -2.27
CA ARG A 242 -19.75 21.18 -2.93
C ARG A 242 -21.09 21.31 -2.18
N ALA A 243 -21.54 20.26 -1.51
CA ALA A 243 -22.76 20.26 -0.71
C ALA A 243 -22.58 20.87 0.70
N ALA A 244 -21.34 21.04 1.15
CA ALA A 244 -20.98 21.56 2.46
C ALA A 244 -21.12 23.08 2.57
N SER A 245 -21.63 23.53 3.72
CA SER A 245 -21.93 24.92 4.01
C SER A 245 -21.18 25.48 5.22
N ALA A 246 -20.55 24.64 6.04
CA ALA A 246 -19.75 25.10 7.16
C ALA A 246 -18.41 25.73 6.70
N PRO A 247 -17.77 26.57 7.54
CA PRO A 247 -16.43 27.09 7.26
C PRO A 247 -15.35 26.01 7.13
N VAL A 248 -15.48 24.91 7.86
CA VAL A 248 -14.54 23.78 7.83
C VAL A 248 -15.25 22.53 7.31
N VAL A 249 -14.57 21.74 6.49
CA VAL A 249 -15.10 20.48 5.96
C VAL A 249 -14.19 19.34 6.39
N ALA A 250 -14.79 18.29 6.95
CA ALA A 250 -14.12 17.06 7.31
C ALA A 250 -14.52 15.94 6.35
N LEU A 251 -13.57 15.43 5.57
CA LEU A 251 -13.77 14.43 4.54
C LEU A 251 -13.32 13.06 5.07
N PHE A 252 -14.28 12.20 5.38
CA PHE A 252 -14.07 10.90 6.01
C PHE A 252 -14.61 9.73 5.17
N ASP A 253 -14.00 8.57 5.37
CA ASP A 253 -14.56 7.29 4.94
C ASP A 253 -15.77 6.92 5.82
N ALA A 254 -16.68 6.09 5.31
CA ALA A 254 -17.93 5.73 6.00
C ALA A 254 -17.78 4.67 7.10
N HIS A 255 -16.56 4.26 7.43
CA HIS A 255 -16.23 3.18 8.37
C HIS A 255 -15.25 3.65 9.45
N VAL A 256 -15.68 4.64 10.22
CA VAL A 256 -14.88 5.29 11.27
C VAL A 256 -15.67 5.47 12.56
N GLU A 257 -14.97 5.46 13.70
CA GLU A 257 -15.54 5.78 15.00
C GLU A 257 -14.75 6.91 15.67
N PHE A 258 -15.43 8.01 15.97
CA PHE A 258 -14.80 9.23 16.49
C PHE A 258 -14.48 9.10 17.98
N ASN A 259 -13.27 9.51 18.38
CA ASN A 259 -12.92 9.56 19.80
C ASN A 259 -13.34 10.88 20.46
N THR A 260 -13.31 10.91 21.78
CA THR A 260 -13.66 12.10 22.57
C THR A 260 -12.69 13.25 22.29
N GLY A 261 -13.21 14.46 22.11
CA GLY A 261 -12.41 15.67 21.88
C GLY A 261 -11.62 15.67 20.57
N TRP A 262 -12.11 14.99 19.52
CA TRP A 262 -11.42 14.93 18.23
C TRP A 262 -11.51 16.26 17.45
N ALA A 263 -12.63 16.98 17.56
CA ALA A 263 -12.96 18.09 16.68
C ALA A 263 -12.26 19.39 17.11
N GLU A 264 -12.30 19.72 18.39
CA GLU A 264 -11.80 20.96 18.97
C GLU A 264 -10.31 21.23 18.65
N PRO A 265 -9.36 20.28 18.84
CA PRO A 265 -7.97 20.49 18.44
C PRO A 265 -7.80 20.79 16.95
N ILE A 266 -8.54 20.09 16.09
CA ILE A 266 -8.47 20.30 14.64
C ILE A 266 -9.00 21.69 14.27
N LEU A 267 -10.17 22.05 14.80
CA LEU A 267 -10.83 23.31 14.49
C LEU A 267 -10.06 24.51 15.04
N GLN A 268 -9.44 24.38 16.21
CA GLN A 268 -8.50 25.40 16.70
C GLN A 268 -7.33 25.54 15.73
N ARG A 269 -6.75 24.42 15.29
CA ARG A 269 -5.54 24.44 14.46
C ARG A 269 -5.77 25.11 13.09
N ILE A 270 -6.94 24.86 12.49
CA ILE A 270 -7.37 25.51 11.24
C ILE A 270 -7.75 26.97 11.49
N LYS A 271 -8.37 27.31 12.63
CA LYS A 271 -8.67 28.70 12.97
C LYS A 271 -7.41 29.56 13.13
N GLU A 272 -6.34 29.00 13.68
CA GLU A 272 -5.04 29.67 13.81
C GLU A 272 -4.39 29.95 12.44
N ASP A 273 -4.64 29.11 11.45
CA ASP A 273 -4.14 29.25 10.09
C ASP A 273 -4.96 28.38 9.14
N ARG A 274 -5.75 29.04 8.28
CA ARG A 274 -6.66 28.37 7.37
C ARG A 274 -5.95 27.55 6.28
N THR A 275 -4.64 27.75 6.09
CA THR A 275 -3.85 27.06 5.05
C THR A 275 -3.36 25.68 5.48
N ARG A 276 -3.75 25.23 6.68
CA ARG A 276 -3.43 23.91 7.21
C ARG A 276 -4.47 22.88 6.77
N ILE A 277 -3.99 21.75 6.27
CA ILE A 277 -4.79 20.53 6.16
C ILE A 277 -4.40 19.61 7.31
N VAL A 278 -5.40 19.19 8.07
CA VAL A 278 -5.21 18.44 9.30
C VAL A 278 -5.75 17.04 9.16
N SER A 279 -4.89 16.05 9.39
CA SER A 279 -5.28 14.65 9.58
C SER A 279 -5.41 14.37 11.09
N PRO A 280 -6.44 13.63 11.52
CA PRO A 280 -6.41 13.02 12.85
C PRO A 280 -5.33 11.93 12.91
N SER A 281 -4.97 11.52 14.13
CA SER A 281 -4.28 10.26 14.36
C SER A 281 -5.30 9.12 14.22
N PHE A 282 -4.98 8.11 13.41
CA PHE A 282 -5.87 6.96 13.23
C PHE A 282 -5.55 5.88 14.26
N ASP A 283 -6.58 5.19 14.74
CA ASP A 283 -6.51 3.91 15.45
C ASP A 283 -7.12 2.81 14.57
N ASN A 284 -6.72 1.56 14.76
CA ASN A 284 -7.24 0.46 13.95
C ASN A 284 -8.45 -0.19 14.59
N ILE A 285 -9.58 -0.22 13.89
CA ILE A 285 -10.69 -1.11 14.21
C ILE A 285 -10.42 -2.41 13.47
N LYS A 286 -10.08 -3.47 14.21
CA LYS A 286 -9.79 -4.78 13.60
C LYS A 286 -10.98 -5.28 12.77
N TYR A 287 -10.72 -5.69 11.53
CA TYR A 287 -11.76 -6.14 10.61
C TYR A 287 -12.57 -7.33 11.13
N ASP A 288 -12.01 -8.14 12.03
CA ASP A 288 -12.59 -9.38 12.51
C ASP A 288 -13.33 -9.20 13.84
N THR A 289 -12.69 -8.62 14.85
CA THR A 289 -13.24 -8.50 16.21
C THR A 289 -13.89 -7.15 16.50
N PHE A 290 -13.68 -6.14 15.64
CA PHE A 290 -14.06 -4.74 15.90
C PHE A 290 -13.43 -4.13 17.17
N GLU A 291 -12.44 -4.78 17.76
CA GLU A 291 -11.61 -4.20 18.82
C GLU A 291 -10.78 -3.06 18.26
N ILE A 292 -10.51 -2.06 19.09
CA ILE A 292 -9.70 -0.91 18.71
C ILE A 292 -8.28 -1.13 19.21
N GLU A 293 -7.34 -1.09 18.29
CA GLU A 293 -5.91 -1.16 18.53
C GLU A 293 -5.27 0.21 18.34
N GLU A 294 -4.50 0.64 19.33
CA GLU A 294 -3.79 1.91 19.28
C GLU A 294 -2.69 1.86 18.22
N TYR A 295 -2.75 2.78 17.26
CA TYR A 295 -1.64 3.00 16.33
C TYR A 295 -0.64 4.02 16.89
N PRO A 296 0.68 3.77 16.71
CA PRO A 296 1.71 4.68 17.14
C PRO A 296 1.59 6.07 16.51
N LEU A 297 1.96 7.09 17.28
CA LEU A 297 2.06 8.46 16.77
C LEU A 297 3.09 8.53 15.64
N SER A 298 2.61 8.83 14.44
CA SER A 298 3.40 8.73 13.22
C SER A 298 3.18 9.95 12.34
N ALA A 299 4.22 10.38 11.64
CA ALA A 299 4.06 11.23 10.47
C ALA A 299 3.54 10.39 9.28
N GLN A 300 3.07 11.06 8.25
CA GLN A 300 2.50 10.43 7.06
C GLN A 300 3.34 10.76 5.82
N GLY A 301 3.74 9.75 5.04
CA GLY A 301 4.57 9.85 3.85
C GLY A 301 4.16 8.90 2.74
N PHE A 302 5.03 8.70 1.76
CA PHE A 302 4.78 7.83 0.60
C PHE A 302 6.07 7.31 -0.04
N ASP A 303 5.97 6.21 -0.80
CA ASP A 303 7.05 5.69 -1.65
C ASP A 303 6.98 6.20 -3.10
N TRP A 304 7.90 5.79 -3.96
CA TRP A 304 7.91 6.24 -5.36
C TRP A 304 6.80 5.64 -6.23
N GLU A 305 6.09 4.61 -5.77
CA GLU A 305 4.85 4.14 -6.41
C GLU A 305 3.65 5.02 -6.00
N LEU A 306 3.85 5.93 -5.05
CA LEU A 306 2.88 6.79 -4.39
C LEU A 306 1.94 6.04 -3.45
N TRP A 307 2.38 4.90 -2.91
CA TRP A 307 1.71 4.26 -1.78
C TRP A 307 2.02 4.99 -0.50
N CYS A 308 0.99 5.14 0.34
CA CYS A 308 1.13 5.81 1.62
C CYS A 308 1.85 4.94 2.64
N ARG A 309 2.65 5.61 3.48
CA ARG A 309 3.43 4.97 4.53
C ARG A 309 3.36 5.78 5.81
N TYR A 310 3.29 5.09 6.94
CA TYR A 310 3.57 5.71 8.23
C TYR A 310 5.07 5.90 8.39
N LEU A 311 5.45 7.08 8.87
CA LEU A 311 6.83 7.47 9.13
C LEU A 311 7.00 7.76 10.61
N ASN A 312 8.23 7.61 11.09
CA ASN A 312 8.59 8.18 12.38
C ASN A 312 8.37 9.70 12.35
N PRO A 313 7.84 10.31 13.43
CA PRO A 313 7.78 11.76 13.54
C PRO A 313 9.16 12.40 13.34
N PRO A 314 9.23 13.60 12.75
CA PRO A 314 10.51 14.25 12.47
C PRO A 314 11.30 14.46 13.77
N LYS A 315 12.64 14.39 13.70
CA LYS A 315 13.52 14.55 14.87
C LYS A 315 13.22 15.81 15.69
N SER A 316 12.83 16.90 15.03
CA SER A 316 12.44 18.15 15.69
C SER A 316 11.22 18.01 16.61
N TRP A 317 10.29 17.10 16.28
CA TRP A 317 9.12 16.83 17.12
C TRP A 317 9.50 16.08 18.39
N TRP A 318 10.36 15.06 18.28
CA TRP A 318 10.89 14.33 19.44
C TRP A 318 11.64 15.24 20.42
N ASN A 319 12.37 16.23 19.91
CA ASN A 319 13.09 17.21 20.72
C ASN A 319 12.17 18.12 21.55
N LEU A 320 10.88 18.22 21.22
CA LEU A 320 9.91 18.99 22.03
C LEU A 320 9.54 18.27 23.33
N ASN A 321 9.77 16.95 23.41
CA ASN A 321 9.36 16.10 24.52
C ASN A 321 7.87 16.29 24.91
N ASN A 322 7.02 16.53 23.89
CA ASN A 322 5.59 16.78 24.05
C ASN A 322 4.81 15.93 23.04
N SER A 323 4.27 14.81 23.51
CA SER A 323 3.48 13.88 22.69
C SER A 323 2.13 14.44 22.23
N SER A 324 1.71 15.60 22.75
CA SER A 324 0.48 16.30 22.34
C SER A 324 0.72 17.29 21.19
N ALA A 325 1.98 17.55 20.82
CA ALA A 325 2.30 18.53 19.78
C ALA A 325 1.89 18.03 18.38
N PRO A 326 1.44 18.92 17.47
CA PRO A 326 1.19 18.57 16.07
C PRO A 326 2.42 17.94 15.38
N ILE A 327 2.21 16.89 14.60
CA ILE A 327 3.25 16.23 13.81
C ILE A 327 3.17 16.76 12.38
N ARG A 328 4.20 17.50 11.93
CA ARG A 328 4.32 17.87 10.52
C ARG A 328 4.52 16.61 9.68
N SER A 329 3.71 16.45 8.64
CA SER A 329 3.71 15.25 7.81
C SER A 329 3.92 15.60 6.34
N PRO A 330 4.80 14.88 5.61
CA PRO A 330 4.95 15.05 4.16
C PRO A 330 3.66 14.91 3.36
N ALA A 331 2.81 13.95 3.74
CA ALA A 331 1.61 13.58 3.00
C ALA A 331 0.40 13.38 3.93
N LEU A 332 -0.73 13.06 3.30
CA LEU A 332 -1.99 12.71 3.95
C LEU A 332 -2.30 11.23 3.70
N ILE A 333 -2.81 10.51 4.69
CA ILE A 333 -3.30 9.14 4.55
C ILE A 333 -4.81 9.14 4.75
N GLY A 334 -5.55 9.14 3.63
CA GLY A 334 -7.00 8.99 3.66
C GLY A 334 -7.74 10.25 4.09
N CYS A 335 -8.24 10.27 5.32
CA CYS A 335 -9.22 11.26 5.78
C CYS A 335 -8.57 12.54 6.30
N PHE A 336 -9.20 13.69 6.05
CA PHE A 336 -8.63 14.98 6.45
C PHE A 336 -9.69 16.05 6.68
N VAL A 337 -9.28 17.11 7.37
CA VAL A 337 -10.10 18.28 7.69
C VAL A 337 -9.42 19.53 7.16
N VAL A 338 -10.20 20.40 6.51
CA VAL A 338 -9.68 21.56 5.78
C VAL A 338 -10.65 22.73 5.84
N ASP A 339 -10.11 23.95 5.81
CA ASP A 339 -10.91 25.15 5.56
C ASP A 339 -11.56 25.08 4.16
N ARG A 340 -12.87 25.34 4.11
CA ARG A 340 -13.68 25.13 2.90
C ARG A 340 -13.20 26.01 1.75
N GLU A 341 -12.90 27.27 2.01
CA GLU A 341 -12.52 28.24 0.98
C GLU A 341 -11.08 28.00 0.52
N TYR A 342 -10.17 27.74 1.46
CA TYR A 342 -8.80 27.37 1.14
C TYR A 342 -8.75 26.14 0.23
N PHE A 343 -9.55 25.10 0.50
CA PHE A 343 -9.58 23.91 -0.35
C PHE A 343 -9.97 24.22 -1.80
N ALA A 344 -10.92 25.14 -2.01
CA ALA A 344 -11.28 25.61 -3.35
C ALA A 344 -10.17 26.44 -4.01
N GLU A 345 -9.52 27.33 -3.25
CA GLU A 345 -8.43 28.18 -3.74
C GLU A 345 -7.25 27.36 -4.26
N ILE A 346 -6.93 26.26 -3.59
CA ILE A 346 -5.87 25.33 -4.02
C ILE A 346 -6.35 24.31 -5.05
N GLY A 347 -7.58 24.41 -5.55
CA GLY A 347 -8.10 23.60 -6.65
C GLY A 347 -8.60 22.21 -6.27
N LEU A 348 -9.17 22.04 -5.08
CA LEU A 348 -9.84 20.81 -4.60
C LEU A 348 -8.96 19.55 -4.79
N LEU A 349 -9.54 18.40 -5.12
CA LEU A 349 -8.79 17.25 -5.66
C LEU A 349 -8.80 17.28 -7.20
N ASP A 350 -7.84 16.61 -7.81
CA ASP A 350 -7.80 16.46 -9.27
C ASP A 350 -8.92 15.53 -9.77
N GLU A 351 -10.05 16.10 -10.20
CA GLU A 351 -11.19 15.34 -10.75
C GLU A 351 -10.88 14.57 -12.05
N GLY A 352 -9.70 14.79 -12.65
CA GLY A 352 -9.17 13.98 -13.75
C GLY A 352 -8.55 12.64 -13.31
N MET A 353 -8.37 12.43 -12.01
CA MET A 353 -8.05 11.11 -11.45
C MET A 353 -9.27 10.19 -11.43
N GLU A 354 -9.02 8.90 -11.51
CA GLU A 354 -10.05 7.87 -11.63
C GLU A 354 -10.09 6.98 -10.38
N ILE A 355 -11.30 6.68 -9.91
CA ILE A 355 -11.63 5.70 -8.86
C ILE A 355 -10.91 5.96 -7.52
N TYR A 356 -9.64 5.61 -7.41
CA TYR A 356 -8.86 5.62 -6.18
C TYR A 356 -7.35 5.67 -6.46
N GLY A 357 -6.60 6.30 -5.54
CA GLY A 357 -5.14 6.18 -5.45
C GLY A 357 -4.40 7.42 -5.95
N GLY A 358 -3.39 7.82 -5.17
CA GLY A 358 -2.51 8.96 -5.46
C GLY A 358 -3.09 10.33 -5.10
N GLU A 359 -4.40 10.45 -4.83
CA GLU A 359 -5.05 11.75 -4.61
C GLU A 359 -4.62 12.42 -3.31
N ASN A 360 -4.35 11.61 -2.29
CA ASN A 360 -3.90 12.05 -0.98
C ASN A 360 -2.42 12.45 -0.99
N VAL A 361 -1.59 11.74 -1.77
CA VAL A 361 -0.20 12.12 -2.04
C VAL A 361 -0.15 13.42 -2.84
N GLU A 362 -0.96 13.53 -3.90
CA GLU A 362 -1.10 14.74 -4.71
C GLU A 362 -1.43 15.96 -3.86
N LEU A 363 -2.45 15.83 -3.00
CA LEU A 363 -2.88 16.90 -2.12
C LEU A 363 -1.76 17.29 -1.14
N GLY A 364 -1.09 16.33 -0.52
CA GLY A 364 0.02 16.59 0.40
C GLY A 364 1.17 17.35 -0.25
N VAL A 365 1.64 16.87 -1.41
CA VAL A 365 2.71 17.51 -2.18
C VAL A 365 2.32 18.93 -2.60
N ARG A 366 1.12 19.09 -3.16
CA ARG A 366 0.61 20.40 -3.59
C ARG A 366 0.52 21.38 -2.43
N VAL A 367 -0.07 21.00 -1.30
CA VAL A 367 -0.25 21.88 -0.13
C VAL A 367 1.10 22.43 0.32
N TRP A 368 2.10 21.57 0.47
CA TRP A 368 3.44 21.99 0.88
C TRP A 368 4.13 22.87 -0.15
N GLN A 369 4.08 22.50 -1.43
CA GLN A 369 4.70 23.30 -2.49
C GLN A 369 4.03 24.66 -2.66
N CYS A 370 2.73 24.76 -2.44
CA CYS A 370 1.95 25.98 -2.67
C CYS A 370 1.73 26.84 -1.41
N GLY A 371 2.49 26.58 -0.33
CA GLY A 371 2.61 27.48 0.81
C GLY A 371 1.73 27.17 2.03
N GLY A 372 0.97 26.08 2.00
CA GLY A 372 0.26 25.55 3.17
C GLY A 372 1.09 24.51 3.94
N SER A 373 0.44 23.78 4.83
CA SER A 373 1.07 22.69 5.58
C SER A 373 0.12 21.53 5.86
N VAL A 374 0.69 20.33 5.96
CA VAL A 374 -0.02 19.12 6.40
C VAL A 374 0.45 18.73 7.80
N GLU A 375 -0.52 18.46 8.68
CA GLU A 375 -0.26 18.09 10.07
C GLU A 375 -1.14 16.92 10.52
N VAL A 376 -0.56 16.02 11.33
CA VAL A 376 -1.27 14.98 12.07
C VAL A 376 -1.39 15.44 13.52
N LEU A 377 -2.58 15.41 14.11
CA LEU A 377 -2.79 15.82 15.50
C LEU A 377 -2.94 14.62 16.44
N PRO A 378 -1.97 14.38 17.36
CA PRO A 378 -2.07 13.31 18.36
C PRO A 378 -3.30 13.39 19.26
N CYS A 379 -3.77 14.60 19.55
CA CYS A 379 -4.94 14.84 20.40
C CYS A 379 -6.28 14.57 19.71
N ALA A 380 -6.30 14.48 18.38
CA ALA A 380 -7.50 14.16 17.61
C ALA A 380 -7.41 12.73 17.10
N ARG A 381 -8.04 11.79 17.81
CA ARG A 381 -8.01 10.36 17.43
C ARG A 381 -9.33 9.91 16.80
N ILE A 382 -9.23 9.12 15.75
CA ILE A 382 -10.36 8.48 15.07
C ILE A 382 -9.99 7.03 14.78
N ALA A 383 -10.85 6.09 15.16
CA ALA A 383 -10.65 4.69 14.81
C ALA A 383 -11.21 4.42 13.41
N HIS A 384 -10.48 3.69 12.56
CA HIS A 384 -10.84 3.36 11.17
C HIS A 384 -10.79 1.85 10.95
N ILE A 385 -11.74 1.29 10.20
CA ILE A 385 -11.74 -0.15 9.88
C ILE A 385 -10.69 -0.46 8.80
N GLU A 386 -9.60 -1.12 9.19
CA GLU A 386 -8.64 -1.69 8.25
C GLU A 386 -9.20 -2.97 7.64
N ARG A 387 -9.64 -2.91 6.37
CA ARG A 387 -10.24 -4.07 5.69
C ARG A 387 -9.22 -5.16 5.40
N ALA A 388 -9.65 -6.41 5.49
CA ALA A 388 -8.87 -7.56 5.01
C ALA A 388 -8.68 -7.54 3.48
N HIS A 389 -9.68 -7.06 2.75
CA HIS A 389 -9.62 -6.82 1.30
C HIS A 389 -10.55 -5.69 0.88
N LYS A 390 -10.29 -5.08 -0.29
CA LYS A 390 -11.09 -3.97 -0.83
C LYS A 390 -12.19 -4.52 -1.74
N PRO A 391 -13.49 -4.31 -1.44
CA PRO A 391 -14.58 -4.96 -2.18
C PRO A 391 -15.02 -4.23 -3.46
N TYR A 392 -14.40 -3.10 -3.81
CA TYR A 392 -14.95 -2.15 -4.79
C TYR A 392 -14.42 -2.31 -6.20
N THR A 393 -13.31 -3.02 -6.42
CA THR A 393 -12.74 -3.31 -7.75
C THR A 393 -11.70 -4.42 -7.65
N GLU A 394 -11.76 -5.44 -8.52
CA GLU A 394 -10.81 -6.57 -8.54
C GLU A 394 -9.42 -6.17 -9.06
N ASP A 395 -9.32 -5.18 -9.96
CA ASP A 395 -8.05 -4.64 -10.44
C ASP A 395 -8.02 -3.09 -10.42
N LEU A 396 -7.34 -2.52 -9.43
CA LEU A 396 -7.10 -1.08 -9.33
C LEU A 396 -5.79 -0.64 -9.99
N THR A 397 -4.97 -1.58 -10.48
CA THR A 397 -3.59 -1.32 -10.91
C THR A 397 -3.53 -0.28 -12.01
N ALA A 398 -4.41 -0.40 -13.02
CA ALA A 398 -4.46 0.54 -14.13
C ALA A 398 -4.80 1.98 -13.66
N HIS A 399 -5.79 2.12 -12.79
CA HIS A 399 -6.23 3.42 -12.28
C HIS A 399 -5.17 4.07 -11.37
N VAL A 400 -4.61 3.31 -10.43
CA VAL A 400 -3.57 3.81 -9.52
C VAL A 400 -2.33 4.23 -10.30
N ARG A 401 -1.90 3.41 -11.26
CA ARG A 401 -0.77 3.71 -12.14
C ARG A 401 -1.01 4.99 -12.94
N ARG A 402 -2.18 5.12 -13.56
CA ARG A 402 -2.58 6.32 -14.32
C ARG A 402 -2.57 7.56 -13.43
N ASN A 403 -3.18 7.49 -12.25
CA ASN A 403 -3.25 8.60 -11.30
C ASN A 403 -1.84 8.99 -10.81
N ALA A 404 -0.98 8.02 -10.52
CA ALA A 404 0.40 8.28 -10.10
C ALA A 404 1.20 9.05 -11.16
N LEU A 405 1.04 8.69 -12.44
CA LEU A 405 1.66 9.44 -13.54
C LEU A 405 1.09 10.86 -13.67
N ARG A 406 -0.20 11.08 -13.43
CA ARG A 406 -0.76 12.45 -13.37
C ARG A 406 -0.10 13.29 -12.28
N VAL A 407 0.12 12.73 -11.09
CA VAL A 407 0.84 13.41 -10.01
C VAL A 407 2.27 13.72 -10.43
N ALA A 408 2.96 12.73 -10.98
CA ALA A 408 4.35 12.85 -11.40
C ALA A 408 4.54 13.98 -12.42
N GLU A 409 3.70 14.01 -13.47
CA GLU A 409 3.77 14.99 -14.56
C GLU A 409 3.40 16.42 -14.16
N VAL A 410 2.67 16.61 -13.06
CA VAL A 410 2.27 17.94 -12.59
C VAL A 410 3.19 18.46 -11.49
N TRP A 411 3.57 17.61 -10.54
CA TRP A 411 4.11 18.05 -9.25
C TRP A 411 5.55 17.62 -8.97
N MET A 412 6.09 16.61 -9.68
CA MET A 412 7.35 15.96 -9.30
C MET A 412 8.57 16.39 -10.14
N ASP A 413 8.41 17.33 -11.07
CA ASP A 413 9.50 17.92 -11.86
C ASP A 413 10.44 16.85 -12.47
N GLU A 414 11.76 16.96 -12.29
CA GLU A 414 12.75 15.99 -12.75
C GLU A 414 12.65 14.62 -12.04
N PHE A 415 12.02 14.57 -10.86
CA PHE A 415 11.82 13.35 -10.06
C PHE A 415 10.61 12.53 -10.50
N LYS A 416 9.86 12.97 -11.52
CA LYS A 416 8.83 12.13 -12.14
C LYS A 416 9.42 10.79 -12.60
N SER A 417 10.69 10.81 -13.04
CA SER A 417 11.46 9.64 -13.42
C SER A 417 11.42 8.50 -12.40
N HIS A 418 11.38 8.82 -11.10
CA HIS A 418 11.30 7.86 -10.01
C HIS A 418 9.97 7.11 -9.99
N VAL A 419 8.87 7.78 -10.31
CA VAL A 419 7.54 7.14 -10.43
C VAL A 419 7.51 6.20 -11.64
N TYR A 420 8.07 6.63 -12.77
CA TYR A 420 8.21 5.77 -13.95
C TYR A 420 9.08 4.53 -13.66
N MET A 421 10.18 4.71 -12.91
CA MET A 421 11.04 3.60 -12.50
C MET A 421 10.32 2.62 -11.58
N ALA A 422 9.60 3.14 -10.57
CA ALA A 422 8.90 2.32 -9.59
C ALA A 422 7.82 1.45 -10.23
N TRP A 423 7.02 2.03 -11.13
CA TRP A 423 5.99 1.30 -11.87
C TRP A 423 6.51 0.51 -13.08
N ASN A 424 7.83 0.53 -13.36
CA ASN A 424 8.44 -0.09 -14.54
C ASN A 424 7.81 0.35 -15.88
N ILE A 425 7.57 1.65 -16.04
CA ILE A 425 6.96 2.25 -17.22
C ILE A 425 8.03 3.03 -17.99
N PRO A 426 8.15 2.92 -19.32
CA PRO A 426 9.05 3.77 -20.09
C PRO A 426 8.62 5.24 -20.00
N GLN A 427 9.58 6.16 -19.85
CA GLN A 427 9.29 7.59 -19.75
C GLN A 427 8.78 8.19 -21.06
N GLU A 428 9.31 7.71 -22.18
CA GLU A 428 8.87 8.03 -23.52
C GLU A 428 7.92 6.93 -23.97
N ASP A 429 6.80 7.30 -24.60
CA ASP A 429 5.81 6.34 -25.13
C ASP A 429 5.31 5.32 -24.09
N SER A 430 4.94 5.80 -22.90
CA SER A 430 4.41 4.98 -21.78
C SER A 430 3.23 4.09 -22.15
N GLY A 431 2.50 4.41 -23.23
CA GLY A 431 1.27 3.75 -23.64
C GLY A 431 0.09 3.99 -22.70
N ILE A 432 0.24 4.88 -21.71
CA ILE A 432 -0.78 5.18 -20.71
C ILE A 432 -1.35 6.57 -20.96
N ASP A 433 -2.64 6.63 -21.29
CA ASP A 433 -3.36 7.90 -21.39
C ASP A 433 -3.67 8.45 -20.00
N ILE A 434 -2.89 9.44 -19.58
CA ILE A 434 -3.09 10.14 -18.32
C ILE A 434 -4.15 11.23 -18.41
N GLY A 435 -4.75 11.49 -19.58
CA GLY A 435 -5.70 12.57 -19.83
C GLY A 435 -5.08 13.97 -19.76
N ASP A 436 -5.92 15.00 -19.88
CA ASP A 436 -5.46 16.39 -19.81
C ASP A 436 -5.06 16.78 -18.37
N ILE A 437 -3.94 17.49 -18.26
CA ILE A 437 -3.35 18.02 -17.02
C ILE A 437 -3.05 19.52 -17.13
N ALA A 438 -3.49 20.20 -18.20
CA ALA A 438 -3.25 21.61 -18.43
C ALA A 438 -3.76 22.49 -17.29
N GLU A 439 -4.96 22.24 -16.79
CA GLU A 439 -5.54 22.99 -15.67
C GLU A 439 -4.72 22.83 -14.38
N ARG A 440 -4.25 21.61 -14.08
CA ARG A 440 -3.41 21.35 -12.90
C ARG A 440 -2.05 22.06 -13.01
N LYS A 441 -1.43 22.05 -14.20
CA LYS A 441 -0.19 22.81 -14.46
C LYS A 441 -0.40 24.32 -14.38
N ALA A 442 -1.53 24.83 -14.90
CA ALA A 442 -1.88 26.24 -14.82
C ALA A 442 -2.12 26.69 -13.37
N LEU A 443 -2.80 25.86 -12.57
CA LEU A 443 -3.01 26.08 -11.14
C LEU A 443 -1.67 26.16 -10.38
N ARG A 444 -0.76 25.20 -10.60
CA ARG A 444 0.58 25.20 -10.00
C ARG A 444 1.34 26.49 -10.30
N LYS A 445 1.27 26.97 -11.56
CA LYS A 445 1.88 28.24 -11.98
C LYS A 445 1.21 29.45 -11.32
N LYS A 446 -0.13 29.48 -11.27
CA LYS A 446 -0.92 30.57 -10.67
C LYS A 446 -0.61 30.75 -9.19
N LEU A 447 -0.48 29.66 -8.46
CA LEU A 447 -0.18 29.64 -7.02
C LEU A 447 1.31 29.84 -6.71
N GLN A 448 2.17 29.98 -7.73
CA GLN A 448 3.62 30.15 -7.59
C GLN A 448 4.26 29.08 -6.71
N CYS A 449 3.83 27.82 -6.89
CA CYS A 449 4.28 26.72 -6.05
C CYS A 449 5.77 26.44 -6.24
N LYS A 450 6.41 25.98 -5.16
CA LYS A 450 7.81 25.59 -5.11
C LYS A 450 8.08 24.31 -5.92
N THR A 451 9.34 24.09 -6.25
CA THR A 451 9.82 22.88 -6.95
C THR A 451 9.70 21.63 -6.07
N PHE A 452 9.66 20.45 -6.66
CA PHE A 452 9.70 19.17 -5.94
C PHE A 452 11.04 18.93 -5.24
N ARG A 453 12.15 19.43 -5.81
CA ARG A 453 13.45 19.46 -5.12
C ARG A 453 13.35 20.16 -3.76
N TRP A 454 12.70 21.32 -3.70
CA TRP A 454 12.46 22.03 -2.43
C TRP A 454 11.64 21.18 -1.46
N TYR A 455 10.59 20.51 -1.95
CA TYR A 455 9.76 19.63 -1.13
C TYR A 455 10.58 18.49 -0.50
N LEU A 456 11.37 17.77 -1.31
CA LEU A 456 12.22 16.69 -0.81
C LEU A 456 13.24 17.20 0.22
N VAL A 457 13.86 18.36 0.01
CA VAL A 457 14.87 18.87 0.94
C VAL A 457 14.28 19.42 2.25
N ASN A 458 13.09 20.04 2.21
CA ASN A 458 12.56 20.79 3.35
C ASN A 458 11.43 20.07 4.09
N ILE A 459 10.73 19.17 3.40
CA ILE A 459 9.51 18.53 3.90
C ILE A 459 9.70 17.02 4.04
N TYR A 460 10.32 16.36 3.05
CA TYR A 460 10.51 14.90 3.07
C TYR A 460 11.97 14.47 2.82
N PRO A 461 12.93 14.87 3.68
CA PRO A 461 14.36 14.61 3.48
C PRO A 461 14.74 13.13 3.61
N GLU A 462 13.90 12.31 4.23
CA GLU A 462 14.10 10.87 4.38
C GLU A 462 13.82 10.11 3.08
N MET A 463 13.07 10.68 2.12
CA MET A 463 12.75 10.01 0.86
C MET A 463 14.00 9.87 -0.02
N ARG A 464 14.31 8.64 -0.42
CA ARG A 464 15.57 8.35 -1.14
C ARG A 464 15.51 8.82 -2.58
N MET A 465 16.55 9.50 -3.06
CA MET A 465 16.64 9.98 -4.45
C MET A 465 17.60 9.14 -5.30
N TYR A 466 17.10 8.54 -6.37
CA TYR A 466 17.87 7.83 -7.39
C TYR A 466 18.24 8.75 -8.56
N THR A 467 19.46 9.31 -8.56
CA THR A 467 19.89 10.30 -9.58
C THR A 467 20.92 9.76 -10.57
N ASP A 468 21.48 8.58 -10.30
CA ASP A 468 22.52 7.96 -11.10
C ASP A 468 22.02 6.76 -11.93
N THR A 469 20.72 6.48 -11.94
CA THR A 469 20.12 5.41 -12.75
C THR A 469 20.25 5.71 -14.25
N ILE A 470 20.74 4.73 -15.00
CA ILE A 470 20.90 4.76 -16.46
C ILE A 470 19.90 3.84 -17.14
N ALA A 471 19.58 2.69 -16.54
CA ALA A 471 18.61 1.74 -17.09
C ALA A 471 17.81 1.10 -15.98
N TYR A 472 16.56 0.72 -16.27
CA TYR A 472 15.69 0.06 -15.31
C TYR A 472 14.65 -0.87 -15.97
N GLY A 473 14.07 -1.75 -15.17
CA GLY A 473 12.99 -2.65 -15.58
C GLY A 473 13.41 -4.10 -15.52
N VAL A 474 12.87 -4.97 -16.38
CA VAL A 474 13.22 -6.39 -16.31
C VAL A 474 14.55 -6.68 -17.00
N LEU A 475 15.36 -7.54 -16.38
CA LEU A 475 16.61 -8.02 -16.93
C LEU A 475 16.42 -9.41 -17.56
N ARG A 476 16.64 -9.50 -18.87
CA ARG A 476 16.46 -10.73 -19.66
C ARG A 476 17.75 -11.17 -20.32
N ASN A 477 17.91 -12.47 -20.48
CA ASN A 477 19.00 -13.07 -21.26
C ASN A 477 18.46 -13.59 -22.60
N SER A 478 19.22 -13.43 -23.68
CA SER A 478 18.82 -13.86 -25.02
C SER A 478 18.60 -15.38 -25.17
N LEU A 479 19.18 -16.20 -24.28
CA LEU A 479 18.98 -17.66 -24.30
C LEU A 479 17.57 -18.07 -23.84
N LYS A 480 16.96 -17.29 -22.94
CA LYS A 480 15.63 -17.54 -22.36
C LYS A 480 14.91 -16.23 -22.11
N THR A 481 14.17 -15.77 -23.12
CA THR A 481 13.47 -14.47 -23.11
C THR A 481 12.20 -14.48 -22.26
N ASP A 482 11.70 -15.65 -21.89
CA ASP A 482 10.57 -15.88 -20.99
C ASP A 482 10.96 -15.85 -19.51
N LEU A 483 12.26 -15.92 -19.20
CA LEU A 483 12.81 -15.86 -17.85
C LEU A 483 13.51 -14.51 -17.60
N CYS A 484 13.29 -13.97 -16.40
CA CYS A 484 13.81 -12.70 -15.95
C CYS A 484 14.60 -12.89 -14.65
N LEU A 485 15.61 -12.06 -14.43
CA LEU A 485 16.26 -11.96 -13.12
C LEU A 485 15.25 -11.45 -12.10
N ASP A 486 15.15 -12.13 -10.97
CA ASP A 486 14.26 -11.79 -9.88
C ASP A 486 15.02 -11.75 -8.55
N GLN A 487 14.59 -10.90 -7.62
CA GLN A 487 15.14 -10.86 -6.27
C GLN A 487 15.03 -12.22 -5.57
N GLY A 488 13.95 -12.96 -5.83
CA GLY A 488 13.59 -14.16 -5.10
C GLY A 488 13.17 -13.88 -3.66
N PRO A 489 13.03 -14.94 -2.83
CA PRO A 489 12.68 -14.81 -1.43
C PRO A 489 13.68 -13.95 -0.66
N ASP A 490 13.16 -13.01 0.14
CA ASP A 490 13.99 -12.06 0.88
C ASP A 490 14.95 -12.71 1.89
N THR A 491 14.61 -13.89 2.39
CA THR A 491 15.38 -14.65 3.36
C THR A 491 16.72 -15.15 2.82
N ASP A 492 16.79 -15.39 1.51
CA ASP A 492 17.88 -16.16 0.93
C ASP A 492 19.00 -15.25 0.42
N ASN A 493 18.67 -14.00 0.08
CA ASN A 493 19.60 -13.03 -0.51
C ASN A 493 20.33 -13.61 -1.75
N ILE A 494 19.63 -14.46 -2.49
CA ILE A 494 20.09 -15.13 -3.71
C ILE A 494 19.12 -14.74 -4.81
N PRO A 495 19.58 -14.05 -5.87
CA PRO A 495 18.71 -13.75 -6.99
C PRO A 495 18.38 -15.04 -7.75
N ILE A 496 17.15 -15.14 -8.23
CA ILE A 496 16.64 -16.30 -8.96
C ILE A 496 16.30 -15.93 -10.41
N LEU A 497 15.94 -16.95 -11.19
CA LEU A 497 15.29 -16.77 -12.48
C LEU A 497 13.84 -17.18 -12.31
N TYR A 498 12.94 -16.33 -12.78
CA TYR A 498 11.52 -16.56 -12.71
C TYR A 498 10.82 -16.12 -14.01
N LEU A 499 9.58 -16.56 -14.21
CA LEU A 499 8.77 -16.12 -15.33
C LEU A 499 8.67 -14.60 -15.34
N CYS A 500 8.89 -13.99 -16.50
CA CYS A 500 8.81 -12.54 -16.63
C CYS A 500 7.39 -12.03 -16.39
N HIS A 501 7.18 -11.28 -15.30
CA HIS A 501 5.91 -10.61 -14.98
C HIS A 501 6.03 -9.07 -14.96
N GLY A 502 7.25 -8.51 -14.95
CA GLY A 502 7.44 -7.06 -15.13
C GLY A 502 7.05 -6.19 -13.94
N MET A 503 6.80 -6.80 -12.78
CA MET A 503 6.48 -6.12 -11.54
C MET A 503 7.58 -6.38 -10.52
N THR A 504 7.68 -5.53 -9.51
CA THR A 504 8.50 -5.79 -8.32
C THR A 504 8.13 -7.16 -7.73
N PRO A 505 9.11 -8.01 -7.34
CA PRO A 505 10.53 -7.70 -7.14
C PRO A 505 11.45 -8.05 -8.34
N GLN A 506 10.92 -8.10 -9.57
CA GLN A 506 11.67 -8.44 -10.79
C GLN A 506 12.37 -7.24 -11.46
N ASN A 507 12.20 -6.04 -10.90
CA ASN A 507 12.81 -4.83 -11.45
C ASN A 507 14.30 -4.77 -11.08
N VAL A 508 15.12 -4.38 -12.04
CA VAL A 508 16.52 -4.04 -11.85
C VAL A 508 16.76 -2.57 -12.14
N TYR A 509 17.80 -2.01 -11.53
CA TYR A 509 18.26 -0.64 -11.81
C TYR A 509 19.77 -0.66 -12.00
N TYR A 510 20.23 -0.19 -13.16
CA TYR A 510 21.65 -0.07 -13.48
C TYR A 510 22.08 1.38 -13.37
N THR A 511 23.15 1.66 -12.64
CA THR A 511 23.60 3.04 -12.37
C THR A 511 24.90 3.42 -13.09
N SER A 512 25.18 4.72 -13.15
CA SER A 512 26.42 5.27 -13.71
C SER A 512 27.68 4.83 -12.96
N THR A 513 27.52 4.45 -11.69
CA THR A 513 28.57 3.83 -10.87
C THR A 513 28.75 2.33 -11.15
N GLN A 514 28.11 1.79 -12.20
CA GLN A 514 28.18 0.40 -12.62
C GLN A 514 27.63 -0.57 -11.57
N GLN A 515 26.63 -0.17 -10.79
CA GLN A 515 25.98 -1.03 -9.81
C GLN A 515 24.66 -1.56 -10.38
N LEU A 516 24.28 -2.77 -9.97
CA LEU A 516 23.00 -3.40 -10.32
C LEU A 516 22.19 -3.59 -9.04
N PHE A 517 21.14 -2.81 -8.89
CA PHE A 517 20.13 -2.97 -7.87
C PHE A 517 19.06 -3.94 -8.38
N VAL A 518 18.54 -4.79 -7.51
CA VAL A 518 17.52 -5.79 -7.86
C VAL A 518 16.44 -5.75 -6.80
N GLY A 519 15.18 -5.59 -7.21
CA GLY A 519 14.03 -5.58 -6.31
C GLY A 519 13.25 -4.27 -6.28
N VAL A 520 12.77 -3.96 -5.07
CA VAL A 520 12.00 -2.76 -4.76
C VAL A 520 12.92 -1.53 -4.79
N LEU A 521 12.43 -0.39 -5.28
CA LEU A 521 13.10 0.89 -5.03
C LEU A 521 12.90 1.25 -3.56
N SER A 522 13.95 1.07 -2.76
CA SER A 522 14.02 1.50 -1.37
C SER A 522 13.41 2.91 -1.19
N PRO A 523 12.31 3.03 -0.43
CA PRO A 523 11.55 4.26 -0.36
C PRO A 523 12.23 5.34 0.49
N THR A 524 12.87 4.98 1.60
CA THR A 524 13.61 5.94 2.45
C THR A 524 15.09 5.61 2.58
N ILE A 525 15.86 6.57 3.07
CA ILE A 525 17.31 6.42 3.28
C ILE A 525 17.60 5.46 4.45
N ASP A 526 16.67 5.35 5.39
CA ASP A 526 16.81 4.51 6.59
C ASP A 526 16.29 3.07 6.39
N ASP A 527 15.64 2.78 5.25
CA ASP A 527 15.21 1.42 4.89
C ASP A 527 16.43 0.59 4.39
N ASP A 528 16.60 -0.61 4.97
CA ASP A 528 17.70 -1.57 4.67
C ASP A 528 17.38 -2.52 3.49
N ASP A 529 16.40 -2.16 2.66
CA ASP A 529 15.87 -2.97 1.56
C ASP A 529 16.60 -2.77 0.22
N ASN A 530 17.55 -1.84 0.15
CA ASN A 530 18.29 -1.55 -1.08
C ASN A 530 19.40 -2.59 -1.36
N LYS A 531 19.07 -3.64 -2.12
CA LYS A 531 19.96 -4.77 -2.41
C LYS A 531 20.68 -4.63 -3.76
N CYS A 532 22.00 -4.82 -3.74
CA CYS A 532 22.88 -4.83 -4.91
C CYS A 532 23.31 -6.25 -5.27
N LEU A 533 23.46 -6.53 -6.57
CA LEU A 533 24.09 -7.75 -7.06
C LEU A 533 25.60 -7.73 -6.78
N VAL A 534 26.10 -8.77 -6.11
CA VAL A 534 27.50 -8.90 -5.70
C VAL A 534 28.07 -10.28 -6.05
N ASP A 535 29.31 -10.32 -6.56
CA ASP A 535 30.08 -11.57 -6.63
C ASP A 535 30.64 -11.92 -5.24
N VAL A 536 30.04 -12.93 -4.61
CA VAL A 536 30.50 -13.51 -3.35
C VAL A 536 31.03 -14.92 -3.62
N ASN A 537 32.35 -15.07 -3.58
CA ASN A 537 33.04 -16.35 -3.80
C ASN A 537 32.64 -17.05 -5.12
N GLY A 538 32.41 -16.29 -6.20
CA GLY A 538 32.01 -16.83 -7.49
C GLY A 538 30.54 -17.20 -7.58
N ARG A 539 29.70 -16.70 -6.67
CA ARG A 539 28.23 -16.87 -6.72
C ARG A 539 27.54 -15.51 -6.70
N PRO A 540 26.44 -15.33 -7.45
CA PRO A 540 25.66 -14.11 -7.38
C PRO A 540 24.91 -14.06 -6.04
N ARG A 541 24.97 -12.91 -5.36
CA ARG A 541 24.26 -12.64 -4.10
C ARG A 541 23.67 -11.23 -4.13
N LEU A 542 22.59 -11.04 -3.39
CA LEU A 542 22.00 -9.74 -3.14
C LEU A 542 22.42 -9.28 -1.75
N ILE A 543 23.18 -8.19 -1.69
CA ILE A 543 23.70 -7.64 -0.43
C ILE A 543 23.33 -6.17 -0.38
N GLU A 544 22.97 -5.70 0.80
CA GLU A 544 22.71 -4.29 1.06
C GLU A 544 23.85 -3.42 0.50
N CYS A 545 23.51 -2.46 -0.35
CA CYS A 545 24.48 -1.76 -1.18
C CYS A 545 25.51 -0.97 -0.35
N SER A 546 25.05 -0.32 0.72
CA SER A 546 25.93 0.48 1.59
C SER A 546 26.98 -0.41 2.28
N TYR A 547 26.54 -1.58 2.78
CA TYR A 547 27.41 -2.60 3.35
C TYR A 547 28.42 -3.13 2.31
N ALA A 548 27.96 -3.47 1.11
CA ALA A 548 28.81 -3.99 0.05
C ALA A 548 29.90 -2.99 -0.36
N VAL A 549 29.56 -1.70 -0.42
CA VAL A 549 30.51 -0.59 -0.67
C VAL A 549 31.51 -0.48 0.48
N ALA A 550 31.04 -0.43 1.73
CA ALA A 550 31.89 -0.31 2.92
C ALA A 550 32.89 -1.47 3.05
N LYS A 551 32.47 -2.68 2.72
CA LYS A 551 33.33 -3.88 2.70
C LYS A 551 34.12 -4.06 1.40
N ARG A 552 34.07 -3.09 0.48
CA ARG A 552 34.79 -3.10 -0.81
C ARG A 552 34.54 -4.37 -1.62
N MET A 553 33.31 -4.89 -1.56
CA MET A 553 32.91 -6.12 -2.25
C MET A 553 32.94 -5.95 -3.77
N LYS A 554 32.60 -7.02 -4.50
CA LYS A 554 32.63 -7.07 -5.97
C LYS A 554 31.24 -6.75 -6.54
N LEU A 555 30.76 -5.53 -6.32
CA LEU A 555 29.43 -5.07 -6.73
C LEU A 555 29.37 -4.27 -8.04
N HIS A 556 30.51 -4.11 -8.74
CA HIS A 556 30.60 -3.26 -9.93
C HIS A 556 30.60 -4.13 -11.20
N TRP A 557 29.70 -3.83 -12.13
CA TRP A 557 29.38 -4.61 -13.32
C TRP A 557 29.42 -3.74 -14.59
N ARG A 558 30.29 -4.08 -15.53
CA ARG A 558 30.27 -3.49 -16.87
C ARG A 558 29.10 -4.09 -17.63
N PHE A 559 28.25 -3.23 -18.18
CA PHE A 559 27.09 -3.61 -18.95
C PHE A 559 26.92 -2.65 -20.13
N THR A 560 26.56 -3.20 -21.28
CA THR A 560 26.05 -2.48 -22.45
C THR A 560 24.81 -3.21 -22.93
N GLN A 561 23.79 -2.47 -23.38
CA GLN A 561 22.54 -3.07 -23.83
C GLN A 561 22.79 -4.13 -24.92
N GLY A 562 22.26 -5.35 -24.71
CA GLY A 562 22.48 -6.48 -25.61
C GLY A 562 23.86 -7.13 -25.52
N GLY A 563 24.68 -6.77 -24.53
CA GLY A 563 26.00 -7.34 -24.27
C GLY A 563 26.06 -8.15 -22.97
N SER A 564 27.28 -8.52 -22.57
CA SER A 564 27.51 -9.27 -21.33
C SER A 564 27.49 -8.38 -20.09
N ILE A 565 27.15 -8.96 -18.94
CA ILE A 565 27.26 -8.32 -17.62
C ILE A 565 28.52 -8.86 -16.94
N GLN A 566 29.61 -8.08 -16.94
CA GLN A 566 30.91 -8.53 -16.44
C GLN A 566 31.32 -7.81 -15.15
N ASN A 567 31.69 -8.57 -14.12
CA ASN A 567 32.24 -8.00 -12.89
C ASN A 567 33.61 -7.35 -13.14
N THR A 568 33.79 -6.11 -12.69
CA THR A 568 35.03 -5.35 -12.95
C THR A 568 36.25 -5.93 -12.25
N LYS A 569 36.09 -6.59 -11.09
CA LYS A 569 37.17 -7.13 -10.28
C LYS A 569 37.45 -8.60 -10.58
N SER A 570 36.44 -9.48 -10.51
CA SER A 570 36.65 -10.92 -10.74
C SER A 570 36.75 -11.30 -12.21
N LYS A 571 36.36 -10.40 -13.12
CA LYS A 571 36.29 -10.63 -14.57
C LYS A 571 35.32 -11.74 -14.99
N ARG A 572 34.51 -12.26 -14.06
CA ARG A 572 33.43 -13.21 -14.35
C ARG A 572 32.22 -12.49 -14.92
N CYS A 573 31.49 -13.17 -15.79
CA CYS A 573 30.21 -12.71 -16.31
C CYS A 573 29.05 -13.38 -15.57
N LEU A 574 27.95 -12.63 -15.46
CA LEU A 574 26.64 -13.17 -15.11
C LEU A 574 26.09 -13.94 -16.31
N GLU A 575 25.86 -15.23 -16.13
CA GLU A 575 25.54 -16.15 -17.21
C GLU A 575 24.43 -17.12 -16.77
N LEU A 576 23.70 -17.64 -17.74
CA LEU A 576 22.77 -18.74 -17.58
C LEU A 576 23.48 -20.06 -17.89
N LEU A 577 23.35 -21.04 -17.01
CA LEU A 577 23.81 -22.41 -17.25
C LEU A 577 22.61 -23.35 -17.22
N GLU A 578 22.53 -24.26 -18.19
CA GLU A 578 21.51 -25.32 -18.17
C GLU A 578 21.69 -26.20 -16.93
N ASN A 579 20.57 -26.42 -16.23
CA ASN A 579 20.50 -27.28 -15.07
C ASN A 579 19.13 -27.96 -15.04
N ASN A 580 19.10 -29.25 -15.37
CA ASN A 580 17.87 -30.05 -15.45
C ASN A 580 17.21 -30.28 -14.08
N ASP A 581 17.94 -30.05 -12.98
CA ASP A 581 17.40 -30.19 -11.62
C ASP A 581 16.63 -28.93 -11.17
N ASN A 582 16.75 -27.81 -11.89
CA ASN A 582 15.99 -26.59 -11.62
C ASN A 582 14.65 -26.59 -12.36
N GLU A 583 13.62 -26.04 -11.71
CA GLU A 583 12.25 -25.94 -12.25
C GLU A 583 12.19 -25.35 -13.66
N PHE A 584 12.99 -24.31 -13.92
CA PHE A 584 13.03 -23.62 -15.22
C PHE A 584 14.19 -24.06 -16.13
N GLY A 585 14.89 -25.14 -15.78
CA GLY A 585 15.97 -25.74 -16.59
C GLY A 585 17.26 -24.91 -16.70
N TYR A 586 17.33 -23.73 -16.06
CA TYR A 586 18.50 -22.86 -16.04
C TYR A 586 18.81 -22.40 -14.63
N GLN A 587 20.09 -22.11 -14.37
CA GLN A 587 20.57 -21.50 -13.15
C GLN A 587 21.43 -20.28 -13.45
N LEU A 588 21.31 -19.27 -12.60
CA LEU A 588 22.14 -18.08 -12.64
C LEU A 588 23.52 -18.39 -12.04
N THR A 589 24.59 -18.11 -12.79
CA THR A 589 25.96 -18.39 -12.35
C THR A 589 26.92 -17.24 -12.66
N LEU A 590 28.07 -17.23 -11.98
CA LEU A 590 29.20 -16.36 -12.30
C LEU A 590 30.35 -17.21 -12.83
N GLN A 591 30.66 -17.09 -14.12
CA GLN A 591 31.70 -17.89 -14.78
C GLN A 591 32.52 -17.07 -15.77
N LYS A 592 33.43 -17.72 -16.52
CA LYS A 592 34.12 -17.06 -17.63
C LYS A 592 33.08 -16.64 -18.67
N CYS A 593 33.24 -15.43 -19.21
CA CYS A 593 32.31 -14.88 -20.18
C CYS A 593 32.20 -15.76 -21.42
N THR A 594 30.99 -16.18 -21.76
CA THR A 594 30.71 -17.04 -22.93
C THR A 594 30.10 -16.27 -24.10
N GLY A 595 29.86 -14.97 -23.91
CA GLY A 595 29.24 -14.10 -24.91
C GLY A 595 27.72 -14.05 -24.83
N GLN A 596 27.13 -14.39 -23.67
CA GLN A 596 25.69 -14.23 -23.46
C GLN A 596 25.29 -12.75 -23.40
N ASN A 597 24.11 -12.48 -23.95
CA ASN A 597 23.59 -11.13 -24.12
C ASN A 597 22.43 -10.88 -23.16
N TRP A 598 22.53 -9.76 -22.44
CA TRP A 598 21.53 -9.30 -21.50
C TRP A 598 20.91 -7.98 -21.96
N THR A 599 19.62 -7.80 -21.67
CA THR A 599 18.88 -6.58 -21.98
C THR A 599 18.06 -6.13 -20.78
N ILE A 600 18.09 -4.84 -20.48
CA ILE A 600 17.19 -4.18 -19.53
C ILE A 600 16.09 -3.46 -20.33
N THR A 601 14.83 -3.52 -19.88
CA THR A 601 13.68 -3.00 -20.64
C THR A 601 13.79 -1.52 -21.00
N ASN A 602 14.07 -0.66 -20.01
CA ASN A 602 14.01 0.79 -20.18
C ASN A 602 15.40 1.41 -20.04
N MET A 603 15.78 2.25 -21.00
CA MET A 603 17.02 3.02 -20.98
C MET A 603 16.69 4.50 -20.79
N LEU A 604 17.34 5.16 -19.84
CA LEU A 604 17.18 6.60 -19.63
C LEU A 604 18.12 7.36 -20.57
N SER A 605 17.52 8.18 -21.46
CA SER A 605 18.17 8.82 -22.61
C SER A 605 19.19 9.92 -22.24
N LEU A 606 19.39 10.26 -20.96
CA LEU A 606 20.32 11.31 -20.53
C LEU A 606 21.82 11.00 -20.72
N TRP A 607 22.16 9.89 -21.38
CA TRP A 607 23.55 9.55 -21.75
C TRP A 607 23.76 9.30 -23.24
N SER A 608 22.73 9.42 -24.09
CA SER A 608 22.91 9.32 -25.55
C SER A 608 23.52 10.59 -26.18
N THR A 609 23.59 11.69 -25.43
CA THR A 609 24.14 12.99 -25.91
C THR A 609 25.56 13.30 -25.43
N LEU A 610 26.20 12.42 -24.65
CA LEU A 610 27.60 12.58 -24.20
C LEU A 610 28.56 11.53 -24.76
N VAL A 611 28.07 10.64 -25.63
CA VAL A 611 28.88 9.68 -26.40
C VAL A 611 28.39 9.66 -27.85
N SER A 612 28.54 10.81 -28.52
CA SER A 612 28.53 10.92 -29.98
C SER A 612 29.68 11.82 -30.41
#